data_AF-A0A1E4FYT1-F1
#
_entry.id   AF-A0A1E4FYT1-F1
#
_cell.length_a   1.000
_cell.length_b   1.000
_cell.length_c   1.000
_cell.angle_alpha   90.00
_cell.angle_beta   90.00
_cell.angle_gamma   90.00
#
_symmetry.space_group_name_H-M   'P 1'
#
loop_
_entity.id
_entity.type
_entity.pdbx_description
1 polymer ?
#
loop_
_entity_poly.entity_id
_entity_poly.type
_entity_poly.pdbx_seq_one_letter_code
_entity_poly.pdbx_strand_id
1 'polypeptide(L)'
;MLGISLWASPPPLAWWPPDAVWAVDFAQRRAMLAGVPADFASSFGIARAGGKLVRNGQGRFETVGANTASLTEAGLLVEDAGSNLCTYAADPSQAAWFRNSITLASGLADPAGADGAWLITETGSGAALSRQPMSITQGATYSLTRIVRRGNFDWMRVTVGDASFISATLCWYNLASATAGSVSQTAGGFGHLSQKIEQLADGYIAITQSFVAPGTQLNISLTSAAADGSTTRADLGAGAGMGGQYGHWMTQLEVGAASSLMVSGAAPASRPAEQLVLPDAPTSGTLTAVFSDGTSQSLSLAAPLPASFAKPVIARLVATP
;
A
#
# COMPACT_ATOMS: atom_id res chain seq x y z
N MET A 1 8.15 -24.46 -61.97
CA MET A 1 8.98 -23.68 -61.02
C MET A 1 8.03 -22.79 -60.22
N LEU A 2 7.71 -23.16 -58.98
CA LEU A 2 6.95 -22.34 -58.05
C LEU A 2 7.94 -21.46 -57.30
N GLY A 3 8.00 -20.17 -57.64
CA GLY A 3 8.81 -19.19 -56.94
C GLY A 3 8.18 -18.87 -55.59
N ILE A 4 8.75 -19.41 -54.51
CA ILE A 4 8.44 -18.96 -53.14
C ILE A 4 9.10 -17.59 -52.96
N SER A 5 8.27 -16.54 -52.97
CA SER A 5 8.70 -15.20 -52.60
C SER A 5 8.87 -15.14 -51.09
N LEU A 6 10.11 -15.10 -50.61
CA LEU A 6 10.47 -14.80 -49.23
C LEU A 6 10.29 -13.30 -49.01
N TRP A 7 9.08 -12.87 -48.67
CA TRP A 7 8.88 -11.52 -48.15
C TRP A 7 9.55 -11.45 -46.78
N ALA A 8 10.51 -10.53 -46.62
CA ALA A 8 11.06 -10.20 -45.32
C ALA A 8 9.89 -9.77 -44.43
N SER A 9 9.69 -10.46 -43.30
CA SER A 9 8.73 -10.02 -42.31
C SER A 9 9.07 -8.57 -41.94
N PRO A 10 8.10 -7.64 -41.95
CA PRO A 10 8.39 -6.27 -41.54
C PRO A 10 9.03 -6.32 -40.15
N PRO A 11 10.06 -5.49 -39.89
CA PRO A 11 10.66 -5.45 -38.57
C PRO A 11 9.55 -5.25 -37.54
N PRO A 12 9.61 -5.95 -36.39
CA PRO A 12 8.59 -5.77 -35.36
C PRO A 12 8.46 -4.27 -35.07
N LEU A 13 7.22 -3.77 -35.08
CA LEU A 13 6.93 -2.38 -34.79
C LEU A 13 7.68 -1.96 -33.53
N ALA A 14 8.47 -0.89 -33.64
CA ALA A 14 9.12 -0.28 -32.50
C ALA A 14 8.08 -0.02 -31.40
N TRP A 15 8.37 -0.45 -30.17
CA TRP A 15 7.43 -0.30 -29.05
C TRP A 15 7.41 1.13 -28.49
N TRP A 16 8.35 1.96 -28.92
CA TRP A 16 8.46 3.37 -28.59
C TRP A 16 7.80 4.27 -29.66
N PRO A 17 7.33 5.47 -29.28
CA PRO A 17 6.82 6.44 -30.25
C PRO A 17 7.85 6.83 -31.32
N PRO A 18 7.44 7.13 -32.57
CA PRO A 18 8.36 7.42 -33.68
C PRO A 18 9.31 8.61 -33.44
N ASP A 19 8.91 9.55 -32.60
CA ASP A 19 9.63 10.78 -32.23
C ASP A 19 10.40 10.66 -30.91
N ALA A 20 10.35 9.49 -30.25
CA ALA A 20 11.07 9.26 -29.01
C ALA A 20 12.58 9.16 -29.26
N VAL A 21 13.35 9.94 -28.52
CA VAL A 21 14.83 9.88 -28.52
C VAL A 21 15.37 9.03 -27.38
N TRP A 22 14.56 8.80 -26.35
CA TRP A 22 14.84 7.90 -25.24
C TRP A 22 13.52 7.37 -24.67
N ALA A 23 13.48 6.10 -24.29
CA ALA A 23 12.31 5.52 -23.63
C ALA A 23 12.69 4.37 -22.71
N VAL A 24 11.98 4.24 -21.59
CA VAL A 24 12.10 3.10 -20.66
C VAL A 24 10.71 2.58 -20.35
N ASP A 25 10.49 1.29 -20.60
CA ASP A 25 9.26 0.57 -20.27
C ASP A 25 9.57 -0.37 -19.10
N PHE A 26 9.15 0.03 -17.91
CA PHE A 26 9.41 -0.68 -16.67
C PHE A 26 8.56 -1.95 -16.56
N ALA A 27 7.34 -1.93 -17.10
CA ALA A 27 6.45 -3.08 -17.09
C ALA A 27 6.99 -4.22 -17.95
N GLN A 28 7.59 -3.91 -19.10
CA GLN A 28 8.19 -4.90 -20.01
C GLN A 28 9.71 -5.03 -19.86
N ARG A 29 10.32 -4.30 -18.92
CA ARG A 29 11.76 -4.32 -18.60
C ARG A 29 12.67 -4.13 -19.81
N ARG A 30 12.39 -3.09 -20.58
CA ARG A 30 13.13 -2.77 -21.82
C ARG A 30 13.38 -1.27 -21.93
N ALA A 31 14.48 -0.90 -22.59
CA ALA A 31 14.85 0.49 -22.81
C ALA A 31 15.27 0.73 -24.26
N MET A 32 15.22 2.00 -24.66
CA MET A 32 15.64 2.50 -25.96
C MET A 32 16.39 3.82 -25.79
N LEU A 33 17.47 3.97 -26.54
CA LEU A 33 18.22 5.22 -26.68
C LEU A 33 18.49 5.46 -28.17
N ALA A 34 18.20 6.66 -28.68
CA ALA A 34 18.44 7.06 -30.07
C ALA A 34 17.90 6.07 -31.13
N GLY A 35 16.71 5.49 -30.87
CA GLY A 35 16.04 4.56 -31.77
C GLY A 35 16.60 3.14 -31.77
N VAL A 36 17.53 2.80 -30.87
CA VAL A 36 18.05 1.43 -30.72
C VAL A 36 17.80 0.89 -29.31
N PRO A 37 17.64 -0.44 -29.14
CA PRO A 37 17.54 -1.05 -27.81
C PRO A 37 18.73 -0.68 -26.93
N ALA A 38 18.45 -0.33 -25.68
CA ALA A 38 19.45 0.01 -24.68
C ALA A 38 19.39 -0.98 -23.49
N ASP A 39 20.44 -1.00 -22.67
CA ASP A 39 20.40 -1.76 -21.42
C ASP A 39 19.38 -1.14 -20.46
N PHE A 40 18.47 -1.98 -19.96
CA PHE A 40 17.39 -1.52 -19.10
C PHE A 40 17.92 -1.02 -17.75
N ALA A 41 18.89 -1.72 -17.16
CA ALA A 41 19.39 -1.41 -15.83
C ALA A 41 20.24 -0.14 -15.79
N SER A 42 20.95 0.20 -16.87
CA SER A 42 21.73 1.45 -16.96
C SER A 42 20.88 2.69 -17.23
N SER A 43 19.69 2.52 -17.83
CA SER A 43 18.87 3.63 -18.33
C SER A 43 18.24 4.48 -17.23
N PHE A 44 18.23 4.02 -15.97
CA PHE A 44 17.65 4.72 -14.83
C PHE A 44 18.30 4.30 -13.51
N GLY A 45 18.06 5.09 -12.47
CA GLY A 45 18.46 4.77 -11.10
C GLY A 45 17.50 5.38 -10.08
N ILE A 46 17.61 4.93 -8.84
CA ILE A 46 16.91 5.52 -7.69
C ILE A 46 17.96 5.98 -6.69
N ALA A 47 17.84 7.22 -6.23
CA ALA A 47 18.54 7.69 -5.05
C ALA A 47 17.60 7.60 -3.84
N ARG A 48 17.98 6.76 -2.86
CA ARG A 48 17.25 6.54 -1.61
C ARG A 48 18.22 6.19 -0.49
N ALA A 49 18.15 6.91 0.62
CA ALA A 49 19.10 6.78 1.73
C ALA A 49 19.01 5.47 2.53
N GLY A 50 17.91 4.71 2.41
CA GLY A 50 17.69 3.47 3.17
C GLY A 50 16.89 2.42 2.40
N GLY A 51 16.67 1.27 3.03
CA GLY A 51 15.80 0.25 2.46
C GLY A 51 14.31 0.54 2.69
N LYS A 52 13.43 -0.16 1.96
CA LYS A 52 11.98 -0.13 2.19
C LYS A 52 11.36 -1.52 1.97
N LEU A 53 10.20 -1.76 2.59
CA LEU A 53 9.41 -2.97 2.35
C LEU A 53 8.43 -2.74 1.21
N VAL A 54 8.62 -3.46 0.11
CA VAL A 54 7.72 -3.39 -1.05
C VAL A 54 6.97 -4.67 -1.23
N ARG A 55 5.78 -4.56 -1.81
CA ARG A 55 5.00 -5.72 -2.23
C ARG A 55 5.49 -6.18 -3.60
N ASN A 56 5.83 -7.46 -3.73
CA ASN A 56 6.16 -8.06 -5.02
C ASN A 56 4.89 -8.52 -5.78
N GLY A 57 5.07 -8.98 -7.02
CA GLY A 57 3.97 -9.46 -7.88
C GLY A 57 3.15 -10.62 -7.31
N GLN A 58 3.69 -11.35 -6.35
CA GLN A 58 3.03 -12.48 -5.67
C GLN A 58 2.28 -12.04 -4.40
N GLY A 59 2.33 -10.76 -4.04
CA GLY A 59 1.71 -10.24 -2.83
C GLY A 59 2.51 -10.48 -1.55
N ARG A 60 3.78 -10.87 -1.65
CA ARG A 60 4.70 -10.97 -0.51
C ARG A 60 5.43 -9.65 -0.32
N PHE A 61 5.84 -9.34 0.90
CA PHE A 61 6.71 -8.20 1.17
C PHE A 61 8.18 -8.60 1.09
N GLU A 62 8.98 -7.76 0.46
CA GLU A 62 10.42 -7.92 0.36
C GLU A 62 11.12 -6.61 0.71
N THR A 63 12.32 -6.72 1.28
CA THR A 63 13.15 -5.55 1.55
C THR A 63 13.96 -5.22 0.32
N VAL A 64 13.80 -3.99 -0.17
CA VAL A 64 14.63 -3.43 -1.22
C VAL A 64 15.67 -2.51 -0.56
N GLY A 65 16.96 -2.77 -0.80
CA GLY A 65 18.07 -2.03 -0.20
C GLY A 65 18.18 -0.57 -0.68
N ALA A 66 19.05 0.22 -0.06
CA ALA A 66 19.31 1.60 -0.49
C ALA A 66 19.69 1.66 -1.98
N ASN A 67 19.32 2.76 -2.65
CA ASN A 67 19.57 3.02 -4.08
C ASN A 67 19.17 1.88 -5.05
N THR A 68 18.27 0.99 -4.63
CA THR A 68 17.80 -0.12 -5.46
C THR A 68 16.37 0.15 -5.92
N ALA A 69 16.16 0.04 -7.22
CA ALA A 69 14.86 0.23 -7.86
C ALA A 69 13.83 -0.80 -7.36
N SER A 70 12.63 -0.31 -7.05
CA SER A 70 11.51 -1.14 -6.65
C SER A 70 10.62 -1.42 -7.86
N LEU A 71 10.98 -2.44 -8.63
CA LEU A 71 10.23 -2.86 -9.81
C LEU A 71 9.07 -3.78 -9.41
N THR A 72 7.87 -3.40 -9.80
CA THR A 72 6.64 -4.18 -9.66
C THR A 72 6.22 -4.73 -11.03
N GLU A 73 5.24 -5.63 -11.06
CA GLU A 73 4.64 -6.09 -12.33
C GLU A 73 4.00 -4.95 -13.15
N ALA A 74 3.63 -3.85 -12.49
CA ALA A 74 2.99 -2.70 -13.11
C ALA A 74 3.97 -1.57 -13.48
N GLY A 75 5.25 -1.68 -13.10
CA GLY A 75 6.28 -0.67 -13.37
C GLY A 75 7.14 -0.31 -12.16
N LEU A 76 7.83 0.82 -12.25
CA LEU A 76 8.73 1.33 -11.22
C LEU A 76 7.95 2.08 -10.13
N LEU A 77 8.10 1.64 -8.88
CA LEU A 77 7.54 2.32 -7.71
C LEU A 77 8.51 3.41 -7.22
N VAL A 78 8.08 4.66 -7.32
CA VAL A 78 8.75 5.87 -6.80
C VAL A 78 7.83 6.54 -5.78
N GLU A 79 8.32 6.75 -4.56
CA GLU A 79 7.51 7.23 -3.45
C GLU A 79 8.09 8.48 -2.79
N ASP A 80 7.18 9.33 -2.34
CA ASP A 80 7.51 10.50 -1.54
C ASP A 80 7.97 10.11 -0.12
N ALA A 81 8.48 11.10 0.61
CA ALA A 81 8.74 10.94 2.02
C ALA A 81 7.44 10.61 2.77
N GLY A 82 7.52 9.67 3.70
CA GLY A 82 6.37 9.19 4.48
C GLY A 82 6.73 8.98 5.94
N SER A 83 5.71 8.91 6.80
CA SER A 83 5.89 8.58 8.21
C SER A 83 4.70 7.79 8.73
N ASN A 84 4.97 6.61 9.28
CA ASN A 84 3.97 5.82 9.98
C ASN A 84 3.80 6.34 11.40
N LEU A 85 2.67 7.02 11.65
CA LEU A 85 2.31 7.59 12.93
C LEU A 85 1.95 6.54 14.00
N CYS A 86 1.58 5.33 13.59
CA CYS A 86 1.34 4.24 14.52
C CYS A 86 2.68 3.71 15.03
N THR A 87 3.09 4.05 16.26
CA THR A 87 4.20 3.39 16.96
C THR A 87 3.87 1.94 17.31
N TYR A 88 4.88 1.07 17.40
CA TYR A 88 4.75 -0.36 17.64
C TYR A 88 3.77 -1.00 16.65
N ALA A 89 3.90 -0.61 15.37
CA ALA A 89 2.95 -0.95 14.32
C ALA A 89 2.70 -2.45 14.17
N ALA A 90 3.69 -3.28 14.50
CA ALA A 90 3.65 -4.73 14.41
C ALA A 90 3.66 -5.47 15.76
N ASP A 91 3.59 -4.74 16.88
CA ASP A 91 3.65 -5.32 18.22
C ASP A 91 2.45 -4.87 19.07
N PRO A 92 1.31 -5.60 19.00
CA PRO A 92 0.13 -5.33 19.80
C PRO A 92 0.31 -5.62 21.29
N SER A 93 1.45 -6.16 21.75
CA SER A 93 1.70 -6.42 23.16
C SER A 93 2.05 -5.14 23.96
N GLN A 94 2.39 -4.07 23.25
CA GLN A 94 2.86 -2.80 23.82
C GLN A 94 1.70 -1.94 24.37
N ALA A 95 2.01 -1.06 25.32
CA ALA A 95 1.02 -0.19 25.98
C ALA A 95 0.32 0.81 25.03
N ALA A 96 0.92 1.05 23.86
CA ALA A 96 0.30 1.79 22.76
C ALA A 96 -1.04 1.17 22.30
N TRP A 97 -1.26 -0.12 22.56
CA TRP A 97 -2.43 -0.87 22.15
C TRP A 97 -3.36 -1.14 23.32
N PHE A 98 -4.63 -0.75 23.16
CA PHE A 98 -5.71 -1.18 24.02
C PHE A 98 -6.17 -2.57 23.60
N ARG A 99 -6.26 -3.46 24.57
CA ARG A 99 -6.61 -4.88 24.39
C ARG A 99 -7.83 -5.14 25.26
N ASN A 100 -9.00 -5.23 24.64
CA ASN A 100 -10.23 -5.52 25.36
C ASN A 100 -10.71 -6.91 24.99
N SER A 101 -10.94 -7.77 25.99
CA SER A 101 -11.43 -9.14 25.80
C SER A 101 -10.74 -9.88 24.64
N ILE A 102 -9.40 -9.81 24.60
CA ILE A 102 -8.57 -10.53 23.63
C ILE A 102 -7.35 -11.14 24.33
N THR A 103 -6.84 -12.23 23.80
CA THR A 103 -5.51 -12.77 24.10
C THR A 103 -4.60 -12.68 22.87
N LEU A 104 -3.29 -12.64 23.11
CA LEU A 104 -2.26 -12.53 22.08
C LEU A 104 -1.33 -13.73 22.15
N ALA A 105 -0.95 -14.27 21.00
CA ALA A 105 0.15 -15.21 20.86
C ALA A 105 1.06 -14.77 19.71
N SER A 106 2.36 -14.63 19.98
CA SER A 106 3.37 -14.24 18.98
C SER A 106 3.87 -15.43 18.17
N GLY A 107 4.62 -15.15 17.10
CA GLY A 107 5.35 -16.17 16.33
C GLY A 107 4.56 -16.74 15.17
N LEU A 108 3.52 -16.04 14.70
CA LEU A 108 2.94 -16.38 13.40
C LEU A 108 3.86 -15.90 12.29
N ALA A 109 4.01 -16.73 11.26
CA ALA A 109 4.67 -16.34 10.03
C ALA A 109 3.98 -15.11 9.43
N ASP A 110 4.77 -14.10 9.10
CA ASP A 110 4.38 -12.83 8.54
C ASP A 110 4.53 -12.82 7.00
N PRO A 111 3.90 -11.87 6.29
CA PRO A 111 3.95 -11.83 4.83
C PRO A 111 5.30 -11.31 4.29
N ALA A 112 6.29 -11.04 5.13
CA ALA A 112 7.68 -10.82 4.74
C ALA A 112 8.54 -12.08 4.91
N GLY A 113 7.99 -13.16 5.48
CA GLY A 113 8.66 -14.44 5.68
C GLY A 113 9.40 -14.61 7.01
N ALA A 114 9.19 -13.70 7.96
CA ALA A 114 9.67 -13.83 9.33
C ALA A 114 8.53 -14.25 10.28
N ASP A 115 8.80 -14.39 11.57
CA ASP A 115 7.80 -14.74 12.60
C ASP A 115 7.31 -13.49 13.36
N GLY A 116 7.00 -12.42 12.63
CA GLY A 116 6.64 -11.11 13.19
C GLY A 116 5.15 -10.90 13.45
N ALA A 117 4.27 -11.82 13.08
CA ALA A 117 2.83 -11.66 13.23
C ALA A 117 2.29 -12.27 14.53
N TRP A 118 1.10 -11.81 14.90
CA TRP A 118 0.43 -12.15 16.15
C TRP A 118 -0.91 -12.81 15.88
N LEU A 119 -1.20 -13.91 16.58
CA LEU A 119 -2.53 -14.46 16.69
C LEU A 119 -3.31 -13.66 17.74
N ILE A 120 -4.48 -13.17 17.35
CA ILE A 120 -5.43 -12.52 18.26
C ILE A 120 -6.62 -13.45 18.42
N THR A 121 -6.98 -13.73 19.68
CA THR A 121 -8.18 -14.51 20.02
C THR A 121 -9.14 -13.65 20.83
N GLU A 122 -10.36 -13.49 20.35
CA GLU A 122 -11.45 -12.81 21.04
C GLU A 122 -12.03 -13.69 22.16
N THR A 123 -12.25 -13.09 23.33
CA THR A 123 -12.68 -13.79 24.55
C THR A 123 -13.94 -13.20 25.20
N GLY A 124 -14.67 -12.33 24.50
CA GLY A 124 -15.93 -11.77 24.97
C GLY A 124 -16.57 -10.76 24.01
N SER A 125 -17.81 -10.38 24.29
CA SER A 125 -18.63 -9.51 23.43
C SER A 125 -18.04 -8.13 23.14
N GLY A 126 -17.17 -7.63 24.02
CA GLY A 126 -16.44 -6.37 23.86
C GLY A 126 -15.13 -6.48 23.09
N ALA A 127 -14.78 -7.65 22.55
CA ALA A 127 -13.45 -7.92 21.99
C ALA A 127 -12.99 -6.84 21.00
N ALA A 128 -11.77 -6.33 21.19
CA ALA A 128 -11.18 -5.34 20.31
C ALA A 128 -9.66 -5.27 20.50
N LEU A 129 -8.95 -5.16 19.37
CA LEU A 129 -7.61 -4.58 19.35
C LEU A 129 -7.74 -3.14 18.86
N SER A 130 -7.46 -2.17 19.73
CA SER A 130 -7.57 -0.75 19.42
C SER A 130 -6.26 -0.02 19.70
N ARG A 131 -6.02 1.08 19.00
CA ARG A 131 -4.89 1.96 19.28
C ARG A 131 -5.30 2.95 20.37
N GLN A 132 -4.40 3.30 21.30
CA GLN A 132 -4.63 4.47 22.14
C GLN A 132 -4.78 5.74 21.27
N PRO A 133 -5.56 6.76 21.68
CA PRO A 133 -5.76 7.95 20.86
C PRO A 133 -4.45 8.56 20.37
N MET A 134 -4.39 8.87 19.08
CA MET A 134 -3.24 9.49 18.41
C MET A 134 -3.56 10.91 18.00
N SER A 135 -2.57 11.79 18.06
CA SER A 135 -2.68 13.15 17.53
C SER A 135 -2.61 13.15 16.01
N ILE A 136 -3.52 13.91 15.40
CA ILE A 136 -3.60 14.13 13.96
C ILE A 136 -3.90 15.61 13.69
N THR A 137 -3.59 16.07 12.49
CA THR A 137 -3.92 17.43 12.03
C THR A 137 -5.31 17.46 11.42
N GLN A 138 -6.19 18.31 11.95
CA GLN A 138 -7.53 18.53 11.39
C GLN A 138 -7.44 19.02 9.94
N GLY A 139 -8.34 18.54 9.08
CA GLY A 139 -8.42 18.90 7.67
C GLY A 139 -7.40 18.17 6.77
N ALA A 140 -6.41 17.47 7.34
CA ALA A 140 -5.50 16.65 6.57
C ALA A 140 -6.15 15.32 6.18
N THR A 141 -5.82 14.83 4.99
CA THR A 141 -6.19 13.50 4.52
C THR A 141 -5.20 12.47 5.05
N TYR A 142 -5.72 11.36 5.58
CA TYR A 142 -4.93 10.22 6.06
C TYR A 142 -5.29 8.95 5.33
N SER A 143 -4.33 8.03 5.28
CA SER A 143 -4.53 6.63 4.93
C SER A 143 -4.18 5.73 6.11
N LEU A 144 -5.08 4.79 6.40
CA LEU A 144 -4.90 3.72 7.38
C LEU A 144 -4.77 2.40 6.63
N THR A 145 -3.68 1.68 6.80
CA THR A 145 -3.49 0.33 6.29
C THR A 145 -3.31 -0.66 7.45
N ARG A 146 -4.04 -1.78 7.41
CA ARG A 146 -3.89 -2.91 8.33
C ARG A 146 -3.63 -4.19 7.58
N ILE A 147 -2.61 -4.93 8.00
CA ILE A 147 -2.28 -6.24 7.45
C ILE A 147 -2.72 -7.32 8.42
N VAL A 148 -3.63 -8.18 7.96
CA VAL A 148 -4.33 -9.18 8.77
C VAL A 148 -4.40 -10.50 8.01
N ARG A 149 -4.57 -11.61 8.73
CA ARG A 149 -4.82 -12.93 8.15
C ARG A 149 -6.14 -13.47 8.70
N ARG A 150 -7.01 -13.95 7.82
CA ARG A 150 -8.27 -14.59 8.23
C ARG A 150 -7.98 -15.79 9.13
N GLY A 151 -8.69 -15.91 10.24
CA GLY A 151 -8.76 -17.15 11.01
C GLY A 151 -10.10 -17.85 10.78
N ASN A 152 -11.00 -17.82 11.76
CA ASN A 152 -12.21 -18.64 11.80
C ASN A 152 -13.53 -17.85 11.67
N PHE A 153 -13.48 -16.61 11.18
CA PHE A 153 -14.64 -15.80 10.84
C PHE A 153 -14.42 -15.07 9.52
N ASP A 154 -15.51 -14.63 8.88
CA ASP A 154 -15.44 -14.01 7.56
C ASP A 154 -15.45 -12.48 7.63
N TRP A 155 -16.27 -11.91 8.50
CA TRP A 155 -16.47 -10.47 8.53
C TRP A 155 -15.62 -9.82 9.62
N MET A 156 -14.89 -8.79 9.21
CA MET A 156 -14.12 -7.93 10.11
C MET A 156 -14.60 -6.50 9.96
N ARG A 157 -14.62 -5.79 11.08
CA ARG A 157 -14.92 -4.37 11.12
C ARG A 157 -13.69 -3.58 11.58
N VAL A 158 -13.38 -2.54 10.83
CA VAL A 158 -12.44 -1.50 11.25
C VAL A 158 -13.24 -0.25 11.57
N THR A 159 -13.01 0.30 12.75
CA THR A 159 -13.61 1.55 13.20
C THR A 159 -12.53 2.60 13.30
N VAL A 160 -12.77 3.76 12.68
CA VAL A 160 -11.93 4.96 12.81
C VAL A 160 -12.81 6.06 13.37
N GLY A 161 -12.43 6.67 14.48
CA GLY A 161 -13.25 7.69 15.12
C GLY A 161 -12.44 8.67 15.94
N ASP A 162 -13.15 9.60 16.59
CA ASP A 162 -12.54 10.44 17.62
C ASP A 162 -12.00 9.60 18.79
N ALA A 163 -11.33 10.24 19.74
CA ALA A 163 -10.68 9.56 20.86
C ALA A 163 -11.60 8.59 21.63
N SER A 164 -12.91 8.89 21.67
CA SER A 164 -13.93 8.17 22.42
C SER A 164 -14.86 7.32 21.53
N PHE A 165 -14.62 7.28 20.21
CA PHE A 165 -15.52 6.69 19.21
C PHE A 165 -16.96 7.24 19.26
N ILE A 166 -17.18 8.48 19.68
CA ILE A 166 -18.51 9.11 19.65
C ILE A 166 -18.89 9.38 18.19
N SER A 167 -18.02 10.11 17.48
CA SER A 167 -18.09 10.28 16.04
C SER A 167 -17.10 9.31 15.36
N ALA A 168 -17.63 8.29 14.70
CA ALA A 168 -16.83 7.24 14.10
C ALA A 168 -17.38 6.78 12.75
N THR A 169 -16.49 6.34 11.89
CA THR A 169 -16.79 5.58 10.69
C THR A 169 -16.51 4.10 10.96
N LEU A 170 -17.46 3.25 10.61
CA LEU A 170 -17.38 1.80 10.70
C LEU A 170 -17.36 1.24 9.28
N CYS A 171 -16.35 0.46 8.97
CA CYS A 171 -16.17 -0.17 7.66
C CYS A 171 -16.05 -1.68 7.83
N TRP A 172 -16.80 -2.44 7.03
CA TRP A 172 -16.82 -3.90 7.09
C TRP A 172 -16.07 -4.49 5.90
N TYR A 173 -15.42 -5.61 6.14
CA TYR A 173 -14.60 -6.32 5.18
C TYR A 173 -14.86 -7.81 5.29
N ASN A 174 -15.15 -8.44 4.16
CA ASN A 174 -15.19 -9.90 4.10
C ASN A 174 -13.79 -10.42 3.78
N LEU A 175 -13.18 -11.11 4.74
CA LEU A 175 -11.85 -11.68 4.64
C LEU A 175 -11.81 -12.98 3.83
N ALA A 176 -12.94 -13.67 3.66
CA ALA A 176 -13.01 -14.88 2.86
C ALA A 176 -12.98 -14.56 1.36
N SER A 177 -13.74 -13.54 0.94
CA SER A 177 -13.81 -13.10 -0.46
C SER A 177 -12.87 -11.95 -0.81
N ALA A 178 -12.22 -11.31 0.18
CA ALA A 178 -11.53 -10.03 0.02
C ALA A 178 -12.39 -8.96 -0.68
N THR A 179 -13.61 -8.78 -0.18
CA THR A 179 -14.53 -7.75 -0.67
C THR A 179 -14.83 -6.74 0.42
N ALA A 180 -14.82 -5.46 0.05
CA ALA A 180 -15.28 -4.39 0.93
C ALA A 180 -16.80 -4.51 1.10
N GLY A 181 -17.28 -4.39 2.34
CA GLY A 181 -18.69 -4.42 2.69
C GLY A 181 -19.27 -3.02 2.82
N SER A 182 -20.26 -2.90 3.68
CA SER A 182 -20.94 -1.66 4.01
C SER A 182 -20.02 -0.66 4.73
N VAL A 183 -20.44 0.60 4.74
CA VAL A 183 -19.88 1.67 5.57
C VAL A 183 -21.02 2.29 6.37
N SER A 184 -20.79 2.56 7.64
CA SER A 184 -21.74 3.22 8.54
C SER A 184 -21.02 4.27 9.37
N GLN A 185 -21.79 5.17 9.96
CA GLN A 185 -21.27 6.26 10.77
C GLN A 185 -22.07 6.37 12.06
N THR A 186 -21.38 6.69 13.15
CA THR A 186 -22.00 7.15 14.40
C THR A 186 -21.88 8.66 14.49
N ALA A 187 -22.92 9.31 15.02
CA ALA A 187 -22.99 10.77 15.08
C ALA A 187 -22.64 11.43 13.73
N GLY A 188 -21.67 12.34 13.71
CA GLY A 188 -21.21 13.02 12.48
C GLY A 188 -20.24 12.21 11.60
N GLY A 189 -19.93 10.97 11.98
CA GLY A 189 -18.94 10.14 11.29
C GLY A 189 -17.50 10.61 11.50
N PHE A 190 -16.56 10.03 10.75
CA PHE A 190 -15.16 10.40 10.81
C PHE A 190 -14.55 10.58 9.41
N GLY A 191 -15.12 11.51 8.63
CA GLY A 191 -14.54 12.02 7.38
C GLY A 191 -14.18 10.98 6.32
N HIS A 192 -14.90 9.85 6.26
CA HIS A 192 -14.62 8.76 5.34
C HIS A 192 -14.54 9.20 3.87
N LEU A 193 -13.51 8.74 3.16
CA LEU A 193 -13.36 8.95 1.71
C LEU A 193 -13.43 7.65 0.93
N SER A 194 -12.74 6.61 1.39
CA SER A 194 -12.71 5.32 0.70
C SER A 194 -12.33 4.16 1.62
N GLN A 195 -12.65 2.96 1.16
CA GLN A 195 -12.18 1.70 1.72
C GLN A 195 -11.72 0.76 0.59
N LYS A 196 -10.70 -0.03 0.87
CA LYS A 196 -10.11 -1.00 -0.04
C LYS A 196 -9.69 -2.24 0.73
N ILE A 197 -9.77 -3.40 0.10
CA ILE A 197 -9.25 -4.65 0.61
C ILE A 197 -8.53 -5.37 -0.53
N GLU A 198 -7.36 -5.92 -0.25
CA GLU A 198 -6.53 -6.62 -1.24
C GLU A 198 -5.94 -7.89 -0.63
N GLN A 199 -6.05 -9.00 -1.35
CA GLN A 199 -5.35 -10.23 -0.99
C GLN A 199 -3.84 -10.03 -1.12
N LEU A 200 -3.09 -10.65 -0.21
CA LEU A 200 -1.64 -10.76 -0.18
C LEU A 200 -1.24 -12.24 -0.20
N ALA A 201 0.07 -12.51 -0.23
CA ALA A 201 0.58 -13.86 -0.08
C ALA A 201 0.20 -14.47 1.28
N ASP A 202 0.25 -15.79 1.38
CA ASP A 202 0.12 -16.55 2.63
C ASP A 202 -1.21 -16.35 3.37
N GLY A 203 -2.26 -15.93 2.65
CA GLY A 203 -3.59 -15.67 3.19
C GLY A 203 -3.71 -14.37 3.97
N TYR A 204 -2.69 -13.51 3.92
CA TYR A 204 -2.78 -12.15 4.43
C TYR A 204 -3.60 -11.26 3.52
N ILE A 205 -4.11 -10.19 4.09
CA ILE A 205 -4.99 -9.22 3.47
C ILE A 205 -4.55 -7.84 3.92
N ALA A 206 -4.42 -6.90 2.97
CA ALA A 206 -4.28 -5.48 3.24
C ALA A 206 -5.66 -4.82 3.24
N ILE A 207 -6.06 -4.28 4.39
CA ILE A 207 -7.23 -3.44 4.54
C ILE A 207 -6.76 -1.99 4.55
N THR A 208 -7.27 -1.16 3.64
CA THR A 208 -6.92 0.26 3.56
C THR A 208 -8.17 1.13 3.66
N GLN A 209 -8.08 2.22 4.42
CA GLN A 209 -9.08 3.28 4.48
C GLN A 209 -8.43 4.63 4.24
N SER A 210 -9.18 5.55 3.64
CA SER A 210 -8.79 6.96 3.62
C SER A 210 -9.89 7.83 4.21
N PHE A 211 -9.49 8.91 4.88
CA PHE A 211 -10.39 9.84 5.53
C PHE A 211 -9.77 11.24 5.65
N VAL A 212 -10.61 12.27 5.71
CA VAL A 212 -10.20 13.62 6.12
C VAL A 212 -10.41 13.74 7.62
N ALA A 213 -9.37 14.11 8.36
CA ALA A 213 -9.44 14.28 9.81
C ALA A 213 -10.44 15.39 10.20
N PRO A 214 -11.59 15.07 10.84
CA PRO A 214 -12.55 16.10 11.25
C PRO A 214 -12.12 16.84 12.54
N GLY A 215 -11.14 16.30 13.26
CA GLY A 215 -10.60 16.86 14.50
C GLY A 215 -9.11 16.55 14.67
N THR A 216 -8.60 16.73 15.88
CA THR A 216 -7.15 16.62 16.18
C THR A 216 -6.73 15.32 16.85
N GLN A 217 -7.69 14.42 17.11
CA GLN A 217 -7.43 13.11 17.70
C GLN A 217 -8.17 12.01 16.95
N LEU A 218 -7.58 10.83 16.98
CA LEU A 218 -7.99 9.66 16.24
C LEU A 218 -7.85 8.42 17.12
N ASN A 219 -8.85 7.56 17.10
CA ASN A 219 -8.79 6.20 17.62
C ASN A 219 -9.12 5.20 16.50
N ILE A 220 -8.48 4.03 16.53
CA ILE A 220 -8.62 2.97 15.54
C ILE A 220 -8.91 1.67 16.26
N SER A 221 -9.93 0.93 15.83
CA SER A 221 -10.27 -0.38 16.37
C SER A 221 -10.45 -1.42 15.28
N LEU A 222 -10.05 -2.66 15.58
CA LEU A 222 -10.27 -3.83 14.75
C LEU A 222 -10.99 -4.91 15.55
N THR A 223 -12.06 -5.44 14.96
CA THR A 223 -12.97 -6.37 15.63
C THR A 223 -13.56 -7.36 14.64
N SER A 224 -13.87 -8.58 15.05
CA SER A 224 -14.74 -9.46 14.25
C SER A 224 -16.14 -8.84 14.10
N ALA A 225 -16.91 -9.34 13.13
CA ALA A 225 -18.30 -9.02 12.92
C ALA A 225 -19.07 -10.28 12.52
N ALA A 226 -20.34 -10.40 12.92
CA ALA A 226 -21.17 -11.54 12.56
C ALA A 226 -21.58 -11.56 11.07
N ALA A 227 -21.67 -10.38 10.45
CA ALA A 227 -22.07 -10.19 9.05
C ALA A 227 -21.66 -8.79 8.57
N ASP A 228 -21.89 -8.51 7.29
CA ASP A 228 -21.82 -7.14 6.77
C ASP A 228 -22.75 -6.19 7.55
N GLY A 229 -22.27 -5.00 7.87
CA GLY A 229 -23.02 -3.99 8.63
C GLY A 229 -23.30 -4.37 10.10
N SER A 230 -22.90 -5.55 10.57
CA SER A 230 -23.18 -6.00 11.93
C SER A 230 -22.24 -5.37 12.96
N THR A 231 -22.79 -4.77 14.01
CA THR A 231 -22.02 -4.28 15.15
C THR A 231 -21.72 -5.35 16.20
N THR A 232 -22.39 -6.50 16.09
CA THR A 232 -22.17 -7.69 16.91
C THR A 232 -20.93 -8.44 16.42
N ARG A 233 -20.10 -8.88 17.36
CA ARG A 233 -18.93 -9.74 17.07
C ARG A 233 -19.37 -11.07 16.45
N ALA A 234 -18.45 -11.74 15.76
CA ALA A 234 -18.71 -13.09 15.26
C ALA A 234 -19.06 -14.03 16.43
N ASP A 235 -20.08 -14.86 16.24
CA ASP A 235 -20.46 -15.90 17.19
C ASP A 235 -20.13 -17.26 16.59
N LEU A 236 -19.24 -17.99 17.26
CA LEU A 236 -18.75 -19.31 16.84
C LEU A 236 -19.32 -20.44 17.72
N GLY A 237 -20.44 -20.17 18.40
CA GLY A 237 -21.16 -21.14 19.24
C GLY A 237 -20.89 -21.00 20.75
N ALA A 238 -19.97 -20.11 21.14
CA ALA A 238 -19.69 -19.78 22.54
C ALA A 238 -20.26 -18.41 22.96
N GLY A 239 -20.98 -17.73 22.06
CA GLY A 239 -21.44 -16.36 22.22
C GLY A 239 -20.62 -15.38 21.39
N ALA A 240 -21.23 -14.22 21.09
CA ALA A 240 -20.60 -13.17 20.29
C ALA A 240 -19.25 -12.73 20.88
N GLY A 241 -18.20 -12.77 20.05
CA GLY A 241 -16.85 -12.33 20.40
C GLY A 241 -16.08 -13.35 21.22
N MET A 242 -16.53 -14.61 21.29
CA MET A 242 -15.83 -15.68 21.98
C MET A 242 -15.30 -16.70 20.97
N GLY A 243 -13.98 -16.89 20.97
CA GLY A 243 -13.29 -17.86 20.12
C GLY A 243 -12.92 -17.36 18.72
N GLY A 244 -13.32 -16.13 18.35
CA GLY A 244 -12.92 -15.51 17.08
C GLY A 244 -11.41 -15.31 17.01
N GLN A 245 -10.78 -15.75 15.93
CA GLN A 245 -9.34 -15.72 15.74
C GLN A 245 -8.94 -15.06 14.43
N TYR A 246 -7.87 -14.27 14.46
CA TYR A 246 -7.26 -13.70 13.27
C TYR A 246 -5.77 -13.40 13.50
N GLY A 247 -4.99 -13.40 12.42
CA GLY A 247 -3.62 -12.92 12.44
C GLY A 247 -3.57 -11.41 12.27
N HIS A 248 -2.70 -10.73 13.03
CA HIS A 248 -2.37 -9.33 12.86
C HIS A 248 -0.87 -9.19 12.67
N TRP A 249 -0.45 -8.52 11.59
CA TRP A 249 0.96 -8.22 11.40
C TRP A 249 1.27 -6.75 11.58
N MET A 250 0.50 -5.84 10.99
CA MET A 250 0.90 -4.43 10.95
C MET A 250 -0.27 -3.46 10.90
N THR A 251 -0.09 -2.29 11.51
CA THR A 251 -0.91 -1.10 11.31
C THR A 251 -0.05 0.09 10.88
N GLN A 252 -0.44 0.75 9.79
CA GLN A 252 0.19 1.96 9.28
C GLN A 252 -0.83 3.08 9.18
N LEU A 253 -0.50 4.24 9.73
CA LEU A 253 -1.25 5.48 9.53
C LEU A 253 -0.32 6.53 8.97
N GLU A 254 -0.66 7.10 7.82
CA GLU A 254 0.14 8.12 7.15
C GLU A 254 -0.73 9.30 6.70
N VAL A 255 -0.10 10.47 6.59
CA VAL A 255 -0.70 11.61 5.88
C VAL A 255 -0.65 11.34 4.38
N GLY A 256 -1.75 11.59 3.68
CA GLY A 256 -1.87 11.40 2.25
C GLY A 256 -2.21 9.96 1.85
N ALA A 257 -1.77 9.56 0.66
CA ALA A 257 -2.05 8.25 0.09
C ALA A 257 -1.26 7.14 0.79
N ALA A 258 -1.82 5.92 0.79
CA ALA A 258 -1.12 4.76 1.33
C ALA A 258 0.16 4.49 0.53
N SER A 259 1.24 4.18 1.25
CA SER A 259 2.54 3.93 0.65
C SER A 259 3.15 2.62 1.16
N SER A 260 4.36 2.29 0.73
CA SER A 260 5.12 1.14 1.21
C SER A 260 5.19 1.09 2.73
N LEU A 261 5.23 -0.12 3.26
CA LEU A 261 5.12 -0.34 4.70
C LEU A 261 6.39 0.14 5.44
N MET A 262 6.18 0.84 6.54
CA MET A 262 7.20 1.31 7.48
C MET A 262 6.93 0.72 8.86
N VAL A 263 7.70 -0.32 9.21
CA VAL A 263 7.57 -0.99 10.51
C VAL A 263 8.17 -0.10 11.59
N SER A 264 7.32 0.41 12.48
CA SER A 264 7.70 1.30 13.58
C SER A 264 7.87 0.52 14.89
N GLY A 265 8.81 0.99 15.71
CA GLY A 265 9.00 0.59 17.10
C GLY A 265 8.46 1.65 18.05
N ALA A 266 9.23 2.00 19.07
CA ALA A 266 8.87 3.03 20.04
C ALA A 266 8.69 4.44 19.44
N ALA A 267 9.33 4.70 18.30
CA ALA A 267 9.20 5.94 17.56
C ALA A 267 8.50 5.69 16.21
N PRO A 268 7.79 6.70 15.65
CA PRO A 268 7.33 6.66 14.27
C PRO A 268 8.46 6.30 13.31
N ALA A 269 8.18 5.40 12.37
CA ALA A 269 9.13 5.08 11.31
C ALA A 269 8.91 6.02 10.13
N SER A 270 9.99 6.51 9.54
CA SER A 270 9.96 7.40 8.38
C SER A 270 10.63 6.77 7.17
N ARG A 271 10.09 7.05 5.99
CA ARG A 271 10.72 6.76 4.70
C ARG A 271 11.19 8.08 4.06
N PRO A 272 12.44 8.18 3.59
CA PRO A 272 12.88 9.33 2.79
C PRO A 272 12.24 9.29 1.40
N ALA A 273 12.05 10.46 0.80
CA ALA A 273 11.61 10.56 -0.60
C ALA A 273 12.61 9.88 -1.54
N GLU A 274 12.10 9.32 -2.62
CA GLU A 274 12.88 8.68 -3.66
C GLU A 274 13.08 9.64 -4.82
N GLN A 275 14.32 9.75 -5.28
CA GLN A 275 14.62 10.53 -6.47
C GLN A 275 14.93 9.61 -7.64
N LEU A 276 14.16 9.76 -8.71
CA LEU A 276 14.45 9.13 -9.99
C LEU A 276 15.66 9.81 -10.63
N VAL A 277 16.63 9.00 -11.05
CA VAL A 277 17.81 9.44 -11.78
C VAL A 277 17.74 8.85 -13.19
N LEU A 278 17.99 9.68 -14.21
CA LEU A 278 17.92 9.28 -15.61
C LEU A 278 19.27 9.58 -16.29
N PRO A 279 20.28 8.70 -16.17
CA PRO A 279 21.63 8.96 -16.67
C PRO A 279 21.68 9.19 -18.18
N ASP A 280 20.86 8.44 -18.92
CA ASP A 280 20.88 8.39 -20.38
C ASP A 280 19.76 9.24 -21.03
N ALA A 281 18.92 9.91 -20.22
CA ALA A 281 17.87 10.77 -20.76
C ALA A 281 18.45 12.07 -21.33
N PRO A 282 17.85 12.63 -22.40
CA PRO A 282 18.29 13.91 -22.94
C PRO A 282 18.08 15.05 -21.92
N THR A 283 18.90 16.08 -22.01
CA THR A 283 18.88 17.24 -21.09
C THR A 283 17.91 18.35 -21.52
N SER A 284 17.14 18.12 -22.58
CA SER A 284 16.16 19.05 -23.13
C SER A 284 14.99 18.29 -23.76
N GLY A 285 13.89 19.01 -23.98
CA GLY A 285 12.66 18.45 -24.54
C GLY A 285 11.64 18.11 -23.47
N THR A 286 10.77 17.16 -23.79
CA THR A 286 9.65 16.75 -22.94
C THR A 286 9.79 15.31 -22.50
N LEU A 287 9.79 15.08 -21.18
CA LEU A 287 9.64 13.77 -20.58
C LEU A 287 8.17 13.51 -20.28
N THR A 288 7.61 12.45 -20.86
CA THR A 288 6.28 11.95 -20.53
C THR A 288 6.39 10.70 -19.67
N ALA A 289 5.91 10.80 -18.43
CA ALA A 289 5.69 9.66 -17.56
C ALA A 289 4.28 9.11 -17.79
N VAL A 290 4.18 7.82 -18.07
CA VAL A 290 2.93 7.07 -18.16
C VAL A 290 2.84 6.18 -16.93
N PHE A 291 1.75 6.29 -16.19
CA PHE A 291 1.53 5.58 -14.94
C PHE A 291 0.80 4.25 -15.15
N SER A 292 0.81 3.40 -14.13
CA SER A 292 0.17 2.08 -14.19
C SER A 292 -1.35 2.10 -14.42
N ASP A 293 -2.02 3.23 -14.15
CA ASP A 293 -3.45 3.44 -14.41
C ASP A 293 -3.73 3.97 -15.83
N GLY A 294 -2.69 4.12 -16.66
CA GLY A 294 -2.77 4.63 -18.03
C GLY A 294 -2.80 6.16 -18.13
N THR A 295 -2.84 6.89 -17.01
CA THR A 295 -2.69 8.34 -17.02
C THR A 295 -1.25 8.76 -17.31
N SER A 296 -1.04 10.01 -17.70
CA SER A 296 0.29 10.54 -17.98
C SER A 296 0.55 11.92 -17.40
N GLN A 297 1.82 12.22 -17.19
CA GLN A 297 2.34 13.52 -16.77
C GLN A 297 3.50 13.91 -17.69
N SER A 298 3.44 15.11 -18.26
CA SER A 298 4.54 15.66 -19.06
C SER A 298 5.34 16.66 -18.23
N LEU A 299 6.67 16.58 -18.35
CA LEU A 299 7.67 17.35 -17.62
C LEU A 299 8.69 17.92 -18.61
N SER A 300 9.18 19.12 -18.36
CA SER A 300 10.30 19.66 -19.13
C SER A 300 11.61 19.05 -18.64
N LEU A 301 12.43 18.53 -19.57
CA LEU A 301 13.78 18.03 -19.27
C LEU A 301 14.80 19.15 -19.08
N ALA A 302 14.42 20.40 -19.38
CA ALA A 302 15.24 21.57 -19.08
C ALA A 302 15.21 21.97 -17.58
N ALA A 303 14.36 21.33 -16.78
CA ALA A 303 14.27 21.53 -15.35
C ALA A 303 14.64 20.24 -14.59
N PRO A 304 15.10 20.35 -13.33
CA PRO A 304 15.25 19.17 -12.47
C PRO A 304 13.93 18.39 -12.40
N LEU A 305 14.04 17.06 -12.37
CA LEU A 305 12.87 16.21 -12.16
C LEU A 305 12.18 16.56 -10.83
N PRO A 306 10.84 16.47 -10.78
CA PRO A 306 10.12 16.76 -9.55
C PRO A 306 10.51 15.77 -8.46
N ALA A 307 10.44 16.23 -7.21
CA ALA A 307 10.64 15.38 -6.05
C ALA A 307 9.50 14.34 -5.88
N SER A 308 8.35 14.58 -6.52
CA SER A 308 7.14 13.75 -6.45
C SER A 308 6.48 13.66 -7.81
N PHE A 309 6.05 12.46 -8.21
CA PHE A 309 5.22 12.25 -9.40
C PHE A 309 3.73 12.25 -9.04
N ALA A 310 2.86 12.50 -10.04
CA ALA A 310 1.41 12.49 -9.82
C ALA A 310 0.87 11.13 -9.32
N LYS A 311 1.58 10.03 -9.62
CA LYS A 311 1.30 8.68 -9.15
C LYS A 311 2.62 7.98 -8.78
N PRO A 312 2.57 7.03 -7.83
CA PRO A 312 3.77 6.37 -7.36
C PRO A 312 4.30 5.29 -8.32
N VAL A 313 3.47 4.72 -9.20
CA VAL A 313 3.91 3.64 -10.10
C VAL A 313 4.00 4.14 -11.54
N ILE A 314 5.23 4.26 -12.04
CA ILE A 314 5.54 4.66 -13.40
C ILE A 314 5.67 3.40 -14.26
N ALA A 315 4.78 3.22 -15.23
CA ALA A 315 4.82 2.11 -16.17
C ALA A 315 5.86 2.33 -17.27
N ARG A 316 5.94 3.57 -17.79
CA ARG A 316 6.83 3.93 -18.89
C ARG A 316 7.26 5.40 -18.81
N LEU A 317 8.47 5.68 -19.25
CA LEU A 317 8.98 7.02 -19.51
C LEU A 317 9.34 7.16 -20.98
N VAL A 318 9.03 8.30 -21.58
CA VAL A 318 9.39 8.62 -22.97
C VAL A 318 9.88 10.06 -23.03
N ALA A 319 11.05 10.28 -23.62
CA ALA A 319 11.55 11.61 -23.92
C ALA A 319 11.43 11.89 -25.42
N THR A 320 10.85 13.04 -25.74
CA THR A 320 10.78 13.61 -27.10
C THR A 320 11.55 14.94 -27.11
N PRO A 321 12.04 15.39 -28.28
CA PRO A 321 12.71 16.67 -28.44
C PRO A 321 11.94 17.89 -27.89
#